data_AF-A0A7V4Q672-F1
#
_entry.id   AF-A0A7V4Q672-F1
#
_cell.length_a   1.000
_cell.length_b   1.000
_cell.length_c   1.000
_cell.angle_alpha   90.00
_cell.angle_beta   90.00
_cell.angle_gamma   90.00
#
_symmetry.space_group_name_H-M   'P 1'
#
loop_
_entity.id
_entity.type
_entity.pdbx_description
1 polymer ?
#
loop_
_entity_poly.entity_id
_entity_poly.type
_entity_poly.pdbx_seq_one_letter_code
_entity_poly.pdbx_strand_id
1 'polypeptide(L)'
;MHKSLANFFRYILICVMVILVLLVLGRFVQMMNWPWWVGGFLLLILLGVWAGTAFVRKLILRRREQHFVLQVTRRDDDQLKELMNQEPHSLKNLQDRWKGALEALRQSDLKKQGNPLYVLPWYLVMGESGSGKTTAIKSARLFSPFAELHEPDLRSGTRNCDWCFSDQAILIDTAGRYAMPTDSETDNNEWQQFLSLLVKYRKREPIHGLVVTIAADKLVKGSTQELENDGRQLRLRIDQLIRVLGIKFPVYLLVTKLDLIEGMTQFSYRLPQKSLDQAMGMVNDEMSTDVQGFLERFTASVAGQLRNLRILLLNQPENSPVSAGLLLFPEHMQLLKPGLEAFVRGAFQQNRYQDTPLLRGIYLGSGRQQLTVCTDHNGHPEKAGLNEVLGGTSRGLFLHDFFAKILPRDRTLLAPTRRSLQWPSLTGNLGLTSWVILGVALCGL
;
A
#
# COMPACT_ATOMS: atom_id res chain seq x y z
N MET A 1 11.81 -34.51 -14.00
CA MET A 1 12.50 -34.92 -15.24
C MET A 1 11.69 -34.73 -16.53
N HIS A 2 10.35 -34.82 -16.54
CA HIS A 2 9.53 -34.76 -17.77
C HIS A 2 9.56 -33.44 -18.58
N LYS A 3 9.76 -32.28 -17.92
CA LYS A 3 9.81 -30.96 -18.60
C LYS A 3 11.10 -30.72 -19.39
N SER A 4 12.21 -31.36 -19.00
CA SER A 4 13.50 -31.23 -19.69
C SER A 4 13.47 -31.94 -21.05
N LEU A 5 12.87 -33.14 -21.07
CA LEU A 5 12.77 -33.96 -22.28
C LEU A 5 11.88 -33.30 -23.36
N ALA A 6 10.77 -32.69 -22.95
CA ALA A 6 9.87 -31.99 -23.87
C ALA A 6 10.51 -30.73 -24.49
N ASN A 7 11.32 -30.00 -23.72
CA ASN A 7 12.06 -28.87 -24.24
C ASN A 7 13.16 -29.32 -25.21
N PHE A 8 13.86 -30.41 -24.91
CA PHE A 8 14.87 -31.00 -25.79
C PHE A 8 14.30 -31.40 -27.15
N PHE A 9 13.15 -32.09 -27.16
CA PHE A 9 12.47 -32.47 -28.41
C PHE A 9 12.01 -31.25 -29.23
N ARG A 10 11.58 -30.18 -28.55
CA ARG A 10 11.16 -28.93 -29.18
C ARG A 10 12.34 -28.23 -29.88
N TYR A 11 13.53 -28.23 -29.27
CA TYR A 11 14.73 -27.68 -29.89
C TYR A 11 15.20 -28.51 -31.08
N ILE A 12 15.13 -29.85 -31.01
CA ILE A 12 15.43 -30.72 -32.15
C ILE A 12 14.50 -30.45 -33.32
N LEU A 13 13.19 -30.35 -33.08
CA LEU A 13 12.21 -30.06 -34.13
C LEU A 13 12.49 -28.70 -34.82
N ILE A 14 12.87 -27.69 -34.04
CA ILE A 14 13.24 -26.37 -34.56
C ILE A 14 14.52 -26.48 -35.40
N CYS A 15 15.56 -27.19 -34.94
CA CYS A 15 16.79 -27.39 -35.70
C CYS A 15 16.52 -28.11 -37.03
N VAL A 16 15.69 -29.16 -37.02
CA VAL A 16 15.31 -29.89 -38.24
C VAL A 16 14.56 -28.96 -39.22
N MET A 17 13.64 -28.13 -38.73
CA MET A 17 12.91 -27.19 -39.56
C MET A 17 13.83 -26.14 -40.20
N VAL A 18 14.82 -25.63 -39.44
CA VAL A 18 15.82 -24.67 -39.93
C VAL A 18 16.70 -25.29 -41.01
N ILE A 19 17.15 -26.53 -40.81
CA ILE A 19 17.93 -27.28 -41.81
C ILE A 19 17.11 -27.48 -43.09
N LEU A 20 15.82 -27.80 -42.95
CA LEU A 20 14.94 -28.03 -44.10
C LEU A 20 14.69 -26.74 -44.89
N VAL A 21 14.54 -25.60 -44.20
CA VAL A 21 14.44 -24.26 -44.82
C VAL A 21 15.74 -23.88 -45.54
N LEU A 22 16.90 -24.15 -44.94
CA LEU A 22 18.21 -23.95 -45.56
C LEU A 22 18.38 -24.77 -46.85
N LEU A 23 17.95 -26.03 -46.84
CA LEU A 23 18.02 -26.91 -48.02
C LEU A 23 17.09 -26.45 -49.15
N VAL A 24 15.88 -25.99 -48.82
CA VAL A 24 14.92 -25.46 -49.80
C VAL A 24 15.41 -24.15 -50.40
N LEU A 25 15.93 -23.22 -49.58
CA LEU A 25 16.52 -21.96 -50.05
C LEU A 25 17.75 -22.21 -50.93
N GLY A 26 18.64 -23.12 -50.52
CA GLY A 26 19.81 -23.49 -51.32
C GLY A 26 19.45 -24.08 -52.69
N ARG A 27 18.47 -25.00 -52.73
CA ARG A 27 17.93 -25.57 -53.99
C ARG A 27 17.28 -24.49 -54.87
N PHE A 28 16.56 -23.55 -54.28
CA PHE A 28 15.89 -22.46 -55.00
C PHE A 28 16.89 -21.49 -55.63
N VAL A 29 17.93 -21.10 -54.90
CA VAL A 29 19.02 -20.25 -55.39
C VAL A 29 19.77 -20.92 -56.55
N GLN A 30 20.02 -22.23 -56.43
CA GLN A 30 20.68 -23.01 -57.48
C GLN A 30 19.80 -23.16 -58.73
N MET A 31 18.48 -23.26 -58.59
CA MET A 31 17.54 -23.37 -59.71
C MET A 31 17.38 -22.05 -60.49
N MET A 32 17.56 -20.90 -59.84
CA MET A 32 17.46 -19.56 -60.44
C MET A 32 18.81 -18.99 -60.92
N ASN A 33 19.91 -19.75 -60.82
CA ASN A 33 21.29 -19.30 -61.11
C ASN A 33 21.70 -18.02 -60.34
N TRP A 34 21.15 -17.81 -59.15
CA TRP A 34 21.47 -16.63 -58.37
C TRP A 34 22.78 -16.81 -57.60
N PRO A 35 23.56 -15.73 -57.42
CA PRO A 35 24.75 -15.79 -56.60
C PRO A 35 24.44 -16.22 -55.16
N TRP A 36 25.34 -17.01 -54.55
CA TRP A 36 25.10 -17.62 -53.23
C TRP A 36 24.89 -16.60 -52.10
N TRP A 37 25.37 -15.36 -52.27
CA TRP A 37 25.14 -14.26 -51.32
C TRP A 37 23.66 -13.83 -51.25
N VAL A 38 22.89 -13.96 -52.35
CA VAL A 38 21.44 -13.67 -52.37
C VAL A 38 20.66 -14.63 -51.45
N GLY A 39 21.11 -15.88 -51.34
CA GLY A 39 20.56 -16.85 -50.38
C GLY A 39 20.77 -16.45 -48.92
N GLY A 40 21.92 -15.84 -48.61
CA GLY A 40 22.22 -15.31 -47.28
C GLY A 40 21.30 -14.14 -46.88
N PHE A 41 21.02 -13.22 -47.81
CA PHE A 41 20.11 -12.10 -47.59
C PHE A 41 18.64 -12.55 -47.43
N LEU A 42 18.19 -13.53 -48.21
CA LEU A 42 16.86 -14.13 -48.05
C LEU A 42 16.68 -14.78 -46.66
N LEU A 43 17.73 -15.44 -46.15
CA LEU A 43 17.70 -16.02 -44.81
C LEU A 43 17.65 -14.95 -43.72
N LEU A 44 18.43 -13.87 -43.87
CA LEU A 44 18.40 -12.72 -42.97
C LEU A 44 17.02 -12.04 -42.92
N ILE A 45 16.34 -11.90 -44.07
CA ILE A 45 14.96 -11.37 -44.14
C ILE A 45 14.01 -12.29 -43.38
N LEU A 46 14.11 -13.61 -43.57
CA LEU A 46 13.24 -14.57 -42.88
C LEU A 46 13.47 -14.57 -41.36
N LEU A 47 14.72 -14.40 -40.93
CA LEU A 47 15.11 -14.25 -39.52
C LEU A 47 14.61 -12.93 -38.93
N GLY A 48 14.66 -11.84 -39.69
CA GLY A 48 14.10 -10.53 -39.33
C GLY A 48 12.57 -10.56 -39.20
N VAL A 49 11.87 -11.22 -40.12
CA VAL A 49 10.40 -11.42 -40.06
C VAL A 49 10.02 -12.31 -38.87
N TRP A 50 10.78 -13.37 -38.58
CA TRP A 50 10.57 -14.21 -37.40
C TRP A 50 10.79 -13.44 -36.09
N ALA A 51 11.88 -12.67 -36.00
CA ALA A 51 12.16 -11.81 -34.85
C ALA A 51 11.10 -10.71 -34.68
N GLY A 52 10.67 -10.08 -35.78
CA GLY A 52 9.61 -9.08 -35.81
C GLY A 52 8.25 -9.62 -35.39
N THR A 53 7.84 -10.79 -35.87
CA THR A 53 6.59 -11.45 -35.46
C THR A 53 6.64 -11.92 -34.00
N ALA A 54 7.78 -12.42 -33.52
CA ALA A 54 7.99 -12.72 -32.11
C ALA A 54 7.91 -11.45 -31.25
N PHE A 55 8.49 -10.34 -31.70
CA PHE A 55 8.41 -9.03 -31.04
C PHE A 55 6.98 -8.48 -31.00
N VAL A 56 6.23 -8.54 -32.11
CA VAL A 56 4.82 -8.13 -32.18
C VAL A 56 3.94 -9.02 -31.29
N ARG A 57 4.10 -10.35 -31.34
CA ARG A 57 3.41 -11.28 -30.42
C ARG A 57 3.74 -10.95 -28.96
N LYS A 58 4.98 -10.61 -28.65
CA LYS A 58 5.45 -10.29 -27.29
C LYS A 58 5.01 -8.89 -26.83
N LEU A 59 4.87 -7.92 -27.73
CA LEU A 59 4.24 -6.62 -27.48
C LEU A 59 2.74 -6.75 -27.25
N ILE A 60 2.06 -7.61 -28.02
CA ILE A 60 0.66 -7.97 -27.78
C ILE A 60 0.54 -8.68 -26.43
N LEU A 61 1.49 -9.53 -26.05
CA LEU A 61 1.56 -10.13 -24.71
C LEU A 61 1.83 -9.08 -23.62
N ARG A 62 2.66 -8.06 -23.84
CA ARG A 62 2.86 -6.92 -22.92
C ARG A 62 1.58 -6.11 -22.71
N ARG A 63 0.81 -5.88 -23.79
CA ARG A 63 -0.53 -5.28 -23.70
C ARG A 63 -1.50 -6.23 -23.00
N ARG A 64 -1.46 -7.52 -23.33
CA ARG A 64 -2.30 -8.54 -22.68
C ARG A 64 -1.95 -8.75 -21.22
N GLU A 65 -0.71 -8.57 -20.77
CA GLU A 65 -0.26 -8.78 -19.38
C GLU A 65 -0.56 -7.59 -18.48
N GLN A 66 -0.42 -6.37 -19.00
CA GLN A 66 -1.01 -5.18 -18.36
C GLN A 66 -2.54 -5.28 -18.34
N HIS A 67 -3.12 -5.87 -19.38
CA HIS A 67 -4.50 -6.30 -19.36
C HIS A 67 -4.72 -7.63 -18.62
N PHE A 68 -3.73 -8.38 -18.12
CA PHE A 68 -3.91 -9.74 -17.57
C PHE A 68 -4.04 -9.70 -16.06
N VAL A 69 -3.34 -8.76 -15.45
CA VAL A 69 -3.66 -8.27 -14.11
C VAL A 69 -5.07 -7.64 -14.08
N LEU A 70 -5.58 -7.20 -15.24
CA LEU A 70 -6.99 -6.88 -15.52
C LEU A 70 -7.79 -8.01 -16.24
N GLN A 71 -7.21 -9.18 -16.58
CA GLN A 71 -7.88 -10.29 -17.33
C GLN A 71 -8.14 -11.49 -16.43
N VAL A 72 -7.62 -11.52 -15.21
CA VAL A 72 -8.32 -12.25 -14.15
C VAL A 72 -9.75 -11.69 -13.99
N THR A 73 -10.03 -10.48 -14.50
CA THR A 73 -11.35 -9.82 -14.56
C THR A 73 -12.03 -9.89 -15.94
N ARG A 74 -11.47 -10.57 -16.97
CA ARG A 74 -12.12 -10.63 -18.31
C ARG A 74 -13.07 -11.79 -18.52
N ARG A 75 -13.04 -12.81 -17.66
CA ARG A 75 -14.20 -13.72 -17.54
C ARG A 75 -15.39 -12.99 -16.90
N ASP A 76 -15.08 -11.94 -16.15
CA ASP A 76 -16.05 -11.07 -15.51
C ASP A 76 -16.40 -9.85 -16.36
N ASP A 77 -15.88 -9.57 -17.56
CA ASP A 77 -16.28 -8.34 -18.30
C ASP A 77 -17.69 -8.48 -18.92
N ASP A 78 -18.06 -9.70 -19.31
CA ASP A 78 -19.42 -9.99 -19.80
C ASP A 78 -20.39 -10.21 -18.61
N GLN A 79 -19.92 -10.76 -17.48
CA GLN A 79 -20.70 -10.80 -16.22
C GLN A 79 -20.73 -9.44 -15.50
N LEU A 80 -19.73 -8.57 -15.61
CA LEU A 80 -19.71 -7.19 -15.08
C LEU A 80 -20.70 -6.37 -15.87
N LYS A 81 -20.82 -6.52 -17.18
CA LYS A 81 -21.87 -5.82 -17.94
C LYS A 81 -23.27 -6.23 -17.47
N GLU A 82 -23.44 -7.50 -17.12
CA GLU A 82 -24.69 -8.04 -16.54
C GLU A 82 -24.92 -7.54 -15.09
N LEU A 83 -23.88 -7.46 -14.25
CA LEU A 83 -23.91 -7.04 -12.83
C LEU A 83 -23.88 -5.50 -12.65
N MET A 84 -23.30 -4.75 -13.59
CA MET A 84 -23.32 -3.28 -13.66
C MET A 84 -24.73 -2.76 -13.88
N ASN A 85 -25.64 -3.59 -14.41
CA ASN A 85 -27.06 -3.28 -14.49
C ASN A 85 -27.77 -3.41 -13.13
N GLN A 86 -27.18 -4.08 -12.13
CA GLN A 86 -27.82 -4.32 -10.84
C GLN A 86 -27.44 -3.30 -9.76
N GLU A 87 -26.24 -2.71 -9.75
CA GLU A 87 -25.91 -1.55 -8.85
C GLU A 87 -24.97 -0.48 -9.47
N PRO A 88 -25.45 0.37 -10.40
CA PRO A 88 -24.65 1.39 -11.07
C PRO A 88 -24.23 2.60 -10.21
N HIS A 89 -24.83 2.81 -9.03
CA HIS A 89 -24.66 4.06 -8.28
C HIS A 89 -23.35 4.14 -7.47
N SER A 90 -22.91 3.08 -6.80
CA SER A 90 -21.72 3.09 -5.93
C SER A 90 -20.41 3.26 -6.71
N LEU A 91 -20.27 2.53 -7.82
CA LEU A 91 -19.09 2.58 -8.69
C LEU A 91 -18.96 3.91 -9.43
N LYS A 92 -20.08 4.48 -9.88
CA LYS A 92 -20.10 5.80 -10.52
C LYS A 92 -19.66 6.89 -9.54
N ASN A 93 -20.17 6.85 -8.31
CA ASN A 93 -19.77 7.78 -7.25
C ASN A 93 -18.27 7.72 -6.96
N LEU A 94 -17.67 6.52 -6.92
CA LEU A 94 -16.22 6.36 -6.75
C LEU A 94 -15.44 7.03 -7.89
N GLN A 95 -15.84 6.81 -9.14
CA GLN A 95 -15.17 7.42 -10.30
C GLN A 95 -15.32 8.94 -10.34
N ASP A 96 -16.50 9.46 -9.99
CA ASP A 96 -16.77 10.90 -9.99
C ASP A 96 -15.99 11.61 -8.88
N ARG A 97 -15.94 11.04 -7.66
CA ARG A 97 -15.06 11.53 -6.58
C ARG A 97 -13.58 11.50 -6.98
N TRP A 98 -13.14 10.44 -7.64
CA TRP A 98 -11.76 10.32 -8.14
C TRP A 98 -11.42 11.41 -9.15
N LYS A 99 -12.32 11.67 -10.11
CA LYS A 99 -12.14 12.73 -11.11
C LYS A 99 -12.12 14.11 -10.45
N GLY A 100 -13.04 14.38 -9.52
CA GLY A 100 -13.09 15.65 -8.77
C GLY A 100 -11.78 15.91 -8.02
N ALA A 101 -11.27 14.92 -7.29
CA ALA A 101 -9.98 15.03 -6.59
C ALA A 101 -8.81 15.30 -7.55
N LEU A 102 -8.81 14.66 -8.72
CA LEU A 102 -7.78 14.87 -9.74
C LEU A 102 -7.86 16.26 -10.39
N GLU A 103 -9.06 16.76 -10.62
CA GLU A 103 -9.29 18.11 -11.14
C GLU A 103 -8.85 19.16 -10.13
N ALA A 104 -9.19 18.99 -8.85
CA ALA A 104 -8.70 19.83 -7.76
C ALA A 104 -7.16 19.87 -7.76
N LEU A 105 -6.50 18.71 -7.83
CA LEU A 105 -5.04 18.66 -7.91
C LEU A 105 -4.47 19.41 -9.11
N ARG A 106 -5.09 19.29 -10.29
CA ARG A 106 -4.66 19.97 -11.50
C ARG A 106 -4.84 21.49 -11.44
N GLN A 107 -5.86 21.95 -10.74
CA GLN A 107 -6.15 23.38 -10.59
C GLN A 107 -5.25 24.05 -9.53
N SER A 108 -4.75 23.28 -8.56
CA SER A 108 -3.87 23.77 -7.49
C SER A 108 -2.55 24.38 -7.97
N ASP A 109 -1.89 25.11 -7.07
CA ASP A 109 -0.58 25.73 -7.31
C ASP A 109 0.56 24.71 -7.50
N LEU A 110 0.32 23.41 -7.23
CA LEU A 110 1.28 22.33 -7.52
C LEU A 110 1.67 22.29 -9.01
N LYS A 111 0.83 22.81 -9.91
CA LYS A 111 1.16 22.96 -11.34
C LYS A 111 2.40 23.82 -11.61
N LYS A 112 2.73 24.74 -10.70
CA LYS A 112 3.93 25.59 -10.80
C LYS A 112 5.21 24.79 -10.50
N GLN A 113 5.11 23.69 -9.76
CA GLN A 113 6.24 22.85 -9.36
C GLN A 113 6.47 21.65 -10.28
N GLY A 114 5.58 21.41 -11.26
CA GLY A 114 5.67 20.32 -12.22
C GLY A 114 4.31 19.68 -12.49
N ASN A 115 4.31 18.38 -12.82
CA ASN A 115 3.06 17.64 -13.00
C ASN A 115 2.38 17.47 -11.63
N PRO A 116 1.20 18.09 -11.37
CA PRO A 116 0.56 18.11 -10.05
C PRO A 116 0.34 16.73 -9.44
N LEU A 117 0.17 15.72 -10.29
CA LEU A 117 0.10 14.34 -9.83
C LEU A 117 1.38 13.96 -9.10
N TYR A 118 2.55 14.15 -9.70
CA TYR A 118 3.80 13.62 -9.19
C TYR A 118 4.57 14.56 -8.25
N VAL A 119 4.02 15.74 -7.93
CA VAL A 119 4.68 16.66 -6.98
C VAL A 119 4.67 16.08 -5.56
N LEU A 120 3.53 15.58 -5.09
CA LEU A 120 3.37 15.04 -3.74
C LEU A 120 3.31 13.50 -3.72
N PRO A 121 3.87 12.86 -2.68
CA PRO A 121 3.71 11.43 -2.44
C PRO A 121 2.28 11.10 -1.99
N TRP A 122 1.78 9.92 -2.39
CA TRP A 122 0.44 9.44 -2.08
C TRP A 122 0.52 8.26 -1.11
N TYR A 123 -0.20 8.31 0.00
CA TYR A 123 -0.30 7.21 0.96
C TYR A 123 -1.74 6.72 1.05
N LEU A 124 -1.90 5.42 1.03
CA LEU A 124 -3.19 4.78 1.26
C LEU A 124 -3.35 4.51 2.76
N VAL A 125 -4.51 4.81 3.32
CA VAL A 125 -4.83 4.48 4.72
C VAL A 125 -5.93 3.42 4.73
N MET A 126 -5.67 2.26 5.34
CA MET A 126 -6.51 1.07 5.30
C MET A 126 -6.60 0.43 6.69
N GLY A 127 -7.73 -0.20 6.99
CA GLY A 127 -7.98 -0.88 8.26
C GLY A 127 -9.47 -1.10 8.45
N GLU A 128 -9.85 -1.90 9.44
CA GLU A 128 -11.25 -2.26 9.69
C GLU A 128 -12.16 -1.03 9.87
N SER A 129 -13.46 -1.18 9.60
CA SER A 129 -14.46 -0.16 9.93
C SER A 129 -14.39 0.22 11.42
N GLY A 130 -14.44 1.51 11.74
CA GLY A 130 -14.34 1.97 13.13
C GLY A 130 -12.94 1.90 13.76
N SER A 131 -11.89 1.50 13.03
CA SER A 131 -10.48 1.56 13.50
C SER A 131 -9.91 2.98 13.62
N GLY A 132 -10.70 4.04 13.39
CA GLY A 132 -10.24 5.42 13.62
C GLY A 132 -9.40 6.06 12.51
N LYS A 133 -9.38 5.50 11.28
CA LYS A 133 -8.66 6.04 10.10
C LYS A 133 -8.91 7.53 9.84
N THR A 134 -10.15 7.88 9.50
CA THR A 134 -10.57 9.25 9.19
C THR A 134 -10.29 10.20 10.35
N THR A 135 -10.56 9.73 11.57
CA THR A 135 -10.32 10.48 12.79
C THR A 135 -8.84 10.76 13.01
N ALA A 136 -7.97 9.78 12.76
CA ALA A 136 -6.52 9.94 12.89
C ALA A 136 -5.98 10.97 11.88
N ILE A 137 -6.43 10.91 10.62
CA ILE A 137 -6.01 11.86 9.59
C ILE A 137 -6.47 13.28 9.92
N LYS A 138 -7.73 13.45 10.33
CA LYS A 138 -8.29 14.77 10.65
C LYS A 138 -7.62 15.43 11.86
N SER A 139 -7.43 14.65 12.91
CA SER A 139 -6.84 15.12 14.17
C SER A 139 -5.34 15.41 14.07
N ALA A 140 -4.67 14.93 13.01
CA ALA A 140 -3.28 15.24 12.69
C ALA A 140 -3.07 16.68 12.19
N ARG A 141 -4.13 17.45 11.87
CA ARG A 141 -4.08 18.88 11.51
C ARG A 141 -3.14 19.19 10.34
N LEU A 142 -3.23 18.38 9.29
CA LEU A 142 -2.36 18.47 8.11
C LEU A 142 -2.95 19.34 6.99
N PHE A 143 -4.13 19.93 7.20
CA PHE A 143 -4.96 20.50 6.15
C PHE A 143 -4.37 21.79 5.58
N SER A 144 -4.24 21.79 4.25
CA SER A 144 -4.00 23.00 3.47
C SER A 144 -5.32 23.76 3.28
N PRO A 145 -5.33 25.11 3.19
CA PRO A 145 -6.53 25.92 2.92
C PRO A 145 -7.30 25.50 1.66
N PHE A 146 -6.63 24.79 0.74
CA PHE A 146 -7.21 24.21 -0.47
C PHE A 146 -8.22 23.07 -0.21
N ALA A 147 -8.20 22.45 0.99
CA ALA A 147 -8.95 21.23 1.30
C ALA A 147 -10.45 21.45 1.63
N GLU A 148 -10.92 22.70 1.76
CA GLU A 148 -12.29 23.03 2.22
C GLU A 148 -13.40 22.48 1.29
N LEU A 149 -13.08 22.11 0.04
CA LEU A 149 -14.05 21.57 -0.92
C LEU A 149 -14.29 20.04 -0.81
N HIS A 150 -13.45 19.32 -0.06
CA HIS A 150 -13.49 17.85 0.03
C HIS A 150 -13.33 17.36 1.47
N GLU A 151 -14.09 17.93 2.41
CA GLU A 151 -14.09 17.41 3.77
C GLU A 151 -14.72 16.00 3.83
N PRO A 152 -14.03 15.00 4.41
CA PRO A 152 -14.61 13.69 4.68
C PRO A 152 -15.76 13.83 5.68
N ASP A 153 -16.93 13.27 5.44
CA ASP A 153 -18.04 13.38 6.41
C ASP A 153 -17.83 12.40 7.58
N LEU A 154 -17.45 12.93 8.76
CA LEU A 154 -17.22 12.13 9.98
C LEU A 154 -18.51 11.47 10.49
N ARG A 155 -19.69 12.01 10.14
CA ARG A 155 -20.98 11.54 10.67
C ARG A 155 -21.56 10.36 9.89
N SER A 156 -21.19 10.20 8.61
CA SER A 156 -21.69 9.11 7.75
C SER A 156 -20.70 7.95 7.56
N GLY A 157 -19.47 8.05 8.07
CA GLY A 157 -18.39 7.09 7.78
C GLY A 157 -17.94 7.15 6.31
N THR A 158 -16.68 6.76 6.06
CA THR A 158 -16.09 6.77 4.71
C THR A 158 -16.80 5.75 3.82
N ARG A 159 -17.61 6.23 2.87
CA ARG A 159 -18.41 5.37 1.98
C ARG A 159 -17.58 4.67 0.92
N ASN A 160 -16.57 5.30 0.32
CA ASN A 160 -15.73 4.65 -0.72
C ASN A 160 -14.26 4.96 -0.44
N CYS A 161 -13.84 6.18 -0.80
CA CYS A 161 -12.59 6.77 -0.39
C CYS A 161 -12.74 8.29 -0.27
N ASP A 162 -12.02 8.89 0.67
CA ASP A 162 -11.94 10.33 0.86
C ASP A 162 -10.49 10.79 0.71
N TRP A 163 -10.29 11.97 0.10
CA TRP A 163 -8.98 12.51 -0.23
C TRP A 163 -8.62 13.61 0.74
N CYS A 164 -7.53 13.42 1.48
CA CYS A 164 -6.99 14.44 2.38
C CYS A 164 -5.74 15.05 1.76
N PHE A 165 -5.81 16.34 1.45
CA PHE A 165 -4.73 17.11 0.86
C PHE A 165 -3.93 17.83 1.95
N SER A 166 -2.61 17.61 1.95
CA SER A 166 -1.65 18.31 2.80
C SER A 166 -0.52 18.89 1.93
N ASP A 167 0.20 19.85 2.46
CA ASP A 167 1.32 20.49 1.76
C ASP A 167 2.50 19.53 1.50
N GLN A 168 2.57 18.41 2.23
CA GLN A 168 3.69 17.46 2.17
C GLN A 168 3.32 16.10 1.58
N ALA A 169 2.04 15.71 1.60
CA ALA A 169 1.56 14.43 1.07
C ALA A 169 0.05 14.43 0.79
N ILE A 170 -0.39 13.45 0.01
CA ILE A 170 -1.80 13.16 -0.22
C ILE A 170 -2.15 11.86 0.48
N LEU A 171 -3.15 11.88 1.36
CA LEU A 171 -3.63 10.71 2.08
C LEU A 171 -4.98 10.30 1.49
N ILE A 172 -5.09 9.03 1.10
CA ILE A 172 -6.33 8.45 0.60
C ILE A 172 -6.91 7.59 1.72
N ASP A 173 -7.94 8.11 2.39
CA ASP A 173 -8.70 7.36 3.40
C ASP A 173 -9.64 6.39 2.70
N THR A 174 -9.63 5.13 3.09
CA THR A 174 -10.46 4.08 2.47
C THR A 174 -11.59 3.61 3.38
N ALA A 175 -12.68 3.15 2.76
CA ALA A 175 -13.73 2.47 3.49
C ALA A 175 -13.19 1.22 4.20
N GLY A 176 -13.68 0.95 5.42
CA GLY A 176 -13.16 -0.17 6.21
C GLY A 176 -13.35 -1.55 5.56
N ARG A 177 -14.37 -1.69 4.71
CA ARG A 177 -14.65 -2.91 3.96
C ARG A 177 -13.63 -3.25 2.87
N TYR A 178 -12.82 -2.27 2.45
CA TYR A 178 -11.68 -2.55 1.57
C TYR A 178 -10.58 -3.32 2.30
N ALA A 179 -10.47 -3.17 3.62
CA ALA A 179 -9.58 -3.98 4.45
C ALA A 179 -10.24 -5.33 4.78
N MET A 180 -11.44 -5.26 5.37
CA MET A 180 -12.20 -6.41 5.88
C MET A 180 -13.58 -6.44 5.22
N PRO A 181 -13.75 -7.18 4.09
CA PRO A 181 -15.00 -7.15 3.32
C PRO A 181 -16.16 -7.71 4.15
N THR A 182 -17.30 -7.04 4.08
CA THR A 182 -18.56 -7.48 4.71
C THR A 182 -19.42 -8.24 3.72
N ASP A 183 -19.46 -7.77 2.46
CA ASP A 183 -20.05 -8.47 1.33
C ASP A 183 -18.94 -8.80 0.34
N SER A 184 -18.56 -10.07 0.28
CA SER A 184 -17.35 -10.48 -0.40
C SER A 184 -17.37 -10.22 -1.91
N GLU A 185 -18.50 -10.23 -2.60
CA GLU A 185 -18.49 -9.99 -4.06
C GLU A 185 -18.48 -8.50 -4.37
N THR A 186 -19.44 -7.76 -3.83
CA THR A 186 -19.60 -6.32 -4.08
C THR A 186 -18.36 -5.54 -3.64
N ASP A 187 -17.86 -5.80 -2.42
CA ASP A 187 -16.71 -5.09 -1.87
C ASP A 187 -15.41 -5.41 -2.64
N ASN A 188 -15.28 -6.64 -3.13
CA ASN A 188 -14.13 -7.02 -3.95
C ASN A 188 -14.17 -6.33 -5.31
N ASN A 189 -15.34 -6.25 -5.96
CA ASN A 189 -15.50 -5.57 -7.25
C ASN A 189 -15.17 -4.07 -7.13
N GLU A 190 -15.70 -3.42 -6.10
CA GLU A 190 -15.42 -2.01 -5.82
C GLU A 190 -13.92 -1.77 -5.53
N TRP A 191 -13.30 -2.66 -4.74
CA TRP A 191 -11.87 -2.62 -4.46
C TRP A 191 -11.01 -2.78 -5.73
N GLN A 192 -11.34 -3.73 -6.61
CA GLN A 192 -10.64 -3.87 -7.90
C GLN A 192 -10.80 -2.61 -8.77
N GLN A 193 -11.99 -2.02 -8.78
CA GLN A 193 -12.23 -0.78 -9.50
C GLN A 193 -11.37 0.37 -8.94
N PHE A 194 -11.27 0.50 -7.61
CA PHE A 194 -10.38 1.46 -6.94
C PHE A 194 -8.91 1.28 -7.37
N LEU A 195 -8.41 0.04 -7.36
CA LEU A 195 -7.05 -0.26 -7.80
C LEU A 195 -6.81 0.07 -9.29
N SER A 196 -7.82 -0.18 -10.14
CA SER A 196 -7.72 0.16 -11.57
C SER A 196 -7.61 1.67 -11.78
N LEU A 197 -8.27 2.49 -10.94
CA LEU A 197 -8.19 3.96 -10.99
C LEU A 197 -6.79 4.45 -10.61
N LEU A 198 -6.16 3.88 -9.58
CA LEU A 198 -4.78 4.17 -9.20
C LEU A 198 -3.81 3.96 -10.37
N VAL A 199 -3.88 2.79 -11.00
CA VAL A 199 -3.01 2.44 -12.13
C VAL A 199 -3.32 3.28 -13.37
N LYS A 200 -4.60 3.59 -13.63
CA LYS A 200 -5.04 4.39 -14.78
C LYS A 200 -4.50 5.81 -14.73
N TYR A 201 -4.66 6.48 -13.58
CA TYR A 201 -4.37 7.92 -13.45
C TYR A 201 -2.96 8.21 -12.98
N ARG A 202 -2.29 7.29 -12.27
CA ARG A 202 -0.93 7.51 -11.71
C ARG A 202 0.03 6.34 -12.01
N LYS A 203 0.33 6.12 -13.29
CA LYS A 203 1.12 4.97 -13.77
C LYS A 203 2.53 4.83 -13.20
N ARG A 204 3.25 5.94 -12.96
CA ARG A 204 4.68 5.89 -12.59
C ARG A 204 4.92 5.54 -11.12
N GLU A 205 4.12 6.10 -10.23
CA GLU A 205 4.29 6.00 -8.78
C GLU A 205 2.91 5.82 -8.10
N PRO A 206 2.15 4.74 -8.33
CA PRO A 206 0.73 4.68 -7.95
C PRO A 206 0.44 5.04 -6.48
N ILE A 207 1.27 4.57 -5.55
CA ILE A 207 1.33 4.97 -4.14
C ILE A 207 2.78 4.95 -3.65
N HIS A 208 3.05 5.58 -2.51
CA HIS A 208 4.36 5.68 -1.85
C HIS A 208 4.44 4.87 -0.54
N GLY A 209 3.29 4.51 0.03
CA GLY A 209 3.22 3.68 1.22
C GLY A 209 1.79 3.35 1.59
N LEU A 210 1.64 2.38 2.49
CA LEU A 210 0.37 1.95 3.05
C LEU A 210 0.40 2.15 4.56
N VAL A 211 -0.54 2.91 5.10
CA VAL A 211 -0.79 3.01 6.53
C VAL A 211 -1.92 2.06 6.89
N VAL A 212 -1.61 1.06 7.70
CA VAL A 212 -2.55 0.09 8.24
C VAL A 212 -2.96 0.55 9.63
N THR A 213 -4.25 0.71 9.89
CA THR A 213 -4.75 1.09 11.22
C THR A 213 -5.38 -0.09 11.94
N ILE A 214 -5.05 -0.23 13.23
CA ILE A 214 -5.70 -1.18 14.14
C ILE A 214 -6.01 -0.48 15.47
N ALA A 215 -7.18 -0.74 16.04
CA ALA A 215 -7.58 -0.08 17.28
C ALA A 215 -6.95 -0.75 18.51
N ALA A 216 -6.47 0.05 19.46
CA ALA A 216 -5.80 -0.43 20.66
C ALA A 216 -6.73 -1.30 21.53
N ASP A 217 -8.00 -0.93 21.66
CA ASP A 217 -9.00 -1.70 22.39
C ASP A 217 -9.25 -3.09 21.79
N LYS A 218 -9.20 -3.20 20.45
CA LYS A 218 -9.30 -4.49 19.76
C LYS A 218 -8.08 -5.36 20.02
N LEU A 219 -6.87 -4.78 20.09
CA LEU A 219 -5.65 -5.54 20.41
C LEU A 219 -5.67 -6.10 21.84
N VAL A 220 -6.30 -5.40 22.79
CA VAL A 220 -6.40 -5.86 24.19
C VAL A 220 -7.52 -6.90 24.37
N LYS A 221 -8.70 -6.67 23.76
CA LYS A 221 -9.90 -7.50 23.97
C LYS A 221 -10.00 -8.68 22.99
N GLY A 222 -9.41 -8.56 21.82
CA GLY A 222 -9.51 -9.53 20.73
C GLY A 222 -8.79 -10.83 21.06
N SER A 223 -9.35 -11.94 20.59
CA SER A 223 -8.68 -13.24 20.73
C SER A 223 -7.47 -13.34 19.79
N THR A 224 -6.46 -14.12 20.17
CA THR A 224 -5.27 -14.37 19.32
C THR A 224 -5.67 -14.87 17.92
N GLN A 225 -6.65 -15.77 17.85
CA GLN A 225 -7.11 -16.35 16.58
C GLN A 225 -7.80 -15.32 15.67
N GLU A 226 -8.63 -14.45 16.26
CA GLU A 226 -9.31 -13.38 15.53
C GLU A 226 -8.30 -12.37 14.98
N LEU A 227 -7.37 -11.90 15.82
CA LEU A 227 -6.34 -10.93 15.43
C LEU A 227 -5.39 -11.50 14.37
N GLU A 228 -5.01 -12.77 14.47
CA GLU A 228 -4.25 -13.45 13.41
C GLU A 228 -5.05 -13.54 12.11
N ASN A 229 -6.36 -13.79 12.18
CA ASN A 229 -7.21 -13.84 11.00
C ASN A 229 -7.34 -12.47 10.32
N ASP A 230 -7.50 -11.41 11.11
CA ASP A 230 -7.50 -10.03 10.61
C ASP A 230 -6.17 -9.69 9.94
N GLY A 231 -5.05 -10.09 10.55
CA GLY A 231 -3.74 -9.98 9.95
C GLY A 231 -3.65 -10.69 8.59
N ARG A 232 -4.17 -11.92 8.50
CA ARG A 232 -4.19 -12.69 7.23
C ARG A 232 -5.07 -12.03 6.17
N GLN A 233 -6.24 -11.50 6.52
CA GLN A 233 -7.11 -10.79 5.58
C GLN A 233 -6.44 -9.53 5.03
N LEU A 234 -5.82 -8.75 5.92
CA LEU A 234 -5.03 -7.59 5.51
C LEU A 234 -3.87 -8.00 4.58
N ARG A 235 -3.18 -9.10 4.90
CA ARG A 235 -2.10 -9.62 4.05
C ARG A 235 -2.58 -9.86 2.61
N LEU A 236 -3.75 -10.47 2.44
CA LEU A 236 -4.35 -10.66 1.11
C LEU A 236 -4.54 -9.33 0.37
N ARG A 237 -4.97 -8.26 1.05
CA ARG A 237 -5.11 -6.92 0.46
C ARG A 237 -3.78 -6.29 0.08
N ILE A 238 -2.76 -6.45 0.93
CA ILE A 238 -1.40 -5.97 0.63
C ILE A 238 -0.83 -6.70 -0.59
N ASP A 239 -0.99 -8.02 -0.66
CA ASP A 239 -0.53 -8.81 -1.81
C ASP A 239 -1.27 -8.43 -3.11
N GLN A 240 -2.57 -8.13 -3.01
CA GLN A 240 -3.36 -7.60 -4.14
C GLN A 240 -2.81 -6.24 -4.60
N LEU A 241 -2.52 -5.31 -3.68
CA LEU A 241 -1.89 -4.02 -4.00
C LEU A 241 -0.54 -4.21 -4.70
N ILE A 242 0.36 -5.01 -4.12
CA ILE A 242 1.70 -5.26 -4.71
C ILE A 242 1.54 -5.87 -6.12
N ARG A 243 0.62 -6.80 -6.31
CA ARG A 243 0.36 -7.47 -7.59
C ARG A 243 -0.20 -6.51 -8.63
N VAL A 244 -1.21 -5.71 -8.29
CA VAL A 244 -1.91 -4.82 -9.23
C VAL A 244 -1.05 -3.60 -9.59
N LEU A 245 -0.38 -3.01 -8.60
CA LEU A 245 0.46 -1.83 -8.79
C LEU A 245 1.84 -2.18 -9.36
N GLY A 246 2.30 -3.43 -9.19
CA GLY A 246 3.59 -3.91 -9.68
C GLY A 246 4.80 -3.37 -8.91
N ILE A 247 4.57 -2.73 -7.76
CA ILE A 247 5.58 -2.07 -6.92
C ILE A 247 5.56 -2.63 -5.50
N LYS A 248 6.71 -2.61 -4.85
CA LYS A 248 6.86 -2.76 -3.40
C LYS A 248 6.92 -1.38 -2.76
N PHE A 249 6.24 -1.25 -1.64
CA PHE A 249 6.13 -0.01 -0.90
C PHE A 249 6.20 -0.31 0.61
N PRO A 250 6.66 0.66 1.43
CA PRO A 250 6.65 0.53 2.88
C PRO A 250 5.22 0.45 3.43
N VAL A 251 5.03 -0.42 4.42
CA VAL A 251 3.79 -0.56 5.18
C VAL A 251 4.02 -0.11 6.61
N TYR A 252 3.22 0.84 7.08
CA TYR A 252 3.25 1.39 8.44
C TYR A 252 2.07 0.83 9.21
N LEU A 253 2.29 0.34 10.43
CA LEU A 253 1.21 -0.03 11.33
C LEU A 253 0.96 1.11 12.31
N LEU A 254 -0.25 1.66 12.32
CA LEU A 254 -0.69 2.69 13.24
C LEU A 254 -1.72 2.10 14.20
N VAL A 255 -1.35 1.96 15.46
CA VAL A 255 -2.28 1.61 16.54
C VAL A 255 -3.02 2.87 16.94
N THR A 256 -4.31 2.90 16.65
CA THR A 256 -5.21 4.03 16.93
C THR A 256 -5.96 3.82 18.24
N LYS A 257 -6.73 4.83 18.68
CA LYS A 257 -7.55 4.79 19.91
C LYS A 257 -6.75 4.46 21.17
N LEU A 258 -5.51 4.95 21.23
CA LEU A 258 -4.66 4.75 22.40
C LEU A 258 -5.27 5.30 23.70
N ASP A 259 -6.17 6.28 23.60
CA ASP A 259 -6.94 6.84 24.72
C ASP A 259 -7.83 5.81 25.44
N LEU A 260 -8.18 4.70 24.77
CA LEU A 260 -8.93 3.60 25.38
C LEU A 260 -8.07 2.70 26.28
N ILE A 261 -6.76 2.90 26.29
CA ILE A 261 -5.86 2.24 27.23
C ILE A 261 -5.87 3.01 28.54
N GLU A 262 -6.14 2.30 29.63
CA GLU A 262 -6.26 2.90 30.95
C GLU A 262 -5.00 3.65 31.35
N GLY A 263 -5.18 4.90 31.78
CA GLY A 263 -4.09 5.80 32.16
C GLY A 263 -3.58 6.71 31.05
N MET A 264 -3.91 6.46 29.78
CA MET A 264 -3.40 7.24 28.64
C MET A 264 -3.84 8.72 28.69
N THR A 265 -5.10 8.98 29.01
CA THR A 265 -5.63 10.36 29.09
C THR A 265 -4.95 11.16 30.20
N GLN A 266 -4.77 10.56 31.37
CA GLN A 266 -4.07 11.18 32.50
C GLN A 266 -2.58 11.40 32.19
N PHE A 267 -1.95 10.43 31.53
CA PHE A 267 -0.55 10.52 31.14
C PHE A 267 -0.33 11.63 30.11
N SER A 268 -1.15 11.68 29.07
CA SER A 268 -1.05 12.69 27.99
C SER A 268 -1.38 14.11 28.45
N TYR A 269 -2.28 14.27 29.42
CA TYR A 269 -2.59 15.59 29.99
C TYR A 269 -1.36 16.26 30.63
N ARG A 270 -0.45 15.48 31.21
CA ARG A 270 0.78 15.99 31.82
C ARG A 270 1.93 16.20 30.82
N LEU A 271 1.76 15.80 29.56
CA LEU A 271 2.79 16.01 28.54
C LEU A 271 2.69 17.42 27.93
N PRO A 272 3.83 18.08 27.67
CA PRO A 272 3.84 19.33 26.90
C PRO A 272 3.21 19.14 25.52
N GLN A 273 2.50 20.16 25.02
CA GLN A 273 1.83 20.07 23.72
C GLN A 273 2.76 19.68 22.56
N LYS A 274 4.01 20.16 22.56
CA LYS A 274 5.01 19.80 21.54
C LYS A 274 5.31 18.30 21.53
N SER A 275 5.31 17.65 22.69
CA SER A 275 5.52 16.21 22.81
C SER A 275 4.32 15.42 22.28
N LEU A 276 3.11 15.97 22.37
CA LEU A 276 1.91 15.36 21.78
C LEU A 276 1.89 15.45 20.25
N ASP A 277 2.61 16.40 19.65
CA ASP A 277 2.73 16.49 18.19
C ASP A 277 3.78 15.49 17.64
N GLN A 278 4.72 15.05 18.48
CA GLN A 278 5.77 14.09 18.12
C GLN A 278 5.20 12.69 17.93
N ALA A 279 5.66 11.98 16.89
CA ALA A 279 5.24 10.61 16.64
C ALA A 279 5.77 9.66 17.72
N MET A 280 4.87 8.87 18.31
CA MET A 280 5.20 7.82 19.26
C MET A 280 5.28 6.49 18.49
N GLY A 281 6.48 5.92 18.38
CA GLY A 281 6.67 4.69 17.64
C GLY A 281 8.13 4.32 17.42
N MET A 282 8.35 3.32 16.56
CA MET A 282 9.68 2.89 16.15
C MET A 282 9.69 2.57 14.66
N VAL A 283 10.79 2.97 14.01
CA VAL A 283 11.08 2.71 12.62
C VAL A 283 11.90 1.42 12.50
N ASN A 284 11.59 0.57 11.51
CA ASN A 284 12.42 -0.55 11.10
C ASN A 284 13.44 -0.05 10.07
N ASP A 285 14.54 0.53 10.52
CA ASP A 285 15.54 1.15 9.65
C ASP A 285 16.31 0.15 8.78
N GLU A 286 16.57 -1.03 9.31
CA GLU A 286 17.26 -2.10 8.59
C GLU A 286 16.36 -2.81 7.57
N MET A 287 15.06 -2.47 7.54
CA MET A 287 14.05 -3.19 6.76
C MET A 287 14.11 -4.70 6.99
N SER A 288 14.42 -5.08 8.24
CA SER A 288 14.64 -6.47 8.60
C SER A 288 13.36 -7.27 8.36
N THR A 289 13.52 -8.47 7.80
CA THR A 289 12.44 -9.42 7.60
C THR A 289 12.13 -10.22 8.87
N ASP A 290 12.93 -10.04 9.93
CA ASP A 290 12.64 -10.51 11.28
C ASP A 290 11.65 -9.57 11.98
N VAL A 291 10.38 -9.80 11.70
CA VAL A 291 9.27 -9.02 12.21
C VAL A 291 9.07 -9.22 13.71
N GLN A 292 9.33 -10.44 14.23
CA GLN A 292 9.15 -10.75 15.65
C GLN A 292 10.21 -10.05 16.50
N GLY A 293 11.50 -10.14 16.11
CA GLY A 293 12.54 -9.41 16.81
C GLY A 293 12.37 -7.89 16.74
N PHE A 294 11.86 -7.35 15.62
CA PHE A 294 11.49 -5.93 15.53
C PHE A 294 10.39 -5.55 16.53
N LEU A 295 9.37 -6.40 16.69
CA LEU A 295 8.26 -6.18 17.61
C LEU A 295 8.69 -6.25 19.08
N GLU A 296 9.58 -7.17 19.44
CA GLU A 296 10.19 -7.23 20.77
C GLU A 296 10.97 -5.95 21.09
N ARG A 297 11.79 -5.47 20.15
CA ARG A 297 12.51 -4.19 20.31
C ARG A 297 11.55 -3.00 20.43
N PHE A 298 10.48 -2.98 19.64
CA PHE A 298 9.46 -1.93 19.68
C PHE A 298 8.80 -1.87 21.05
N THR A 299 8.30 -3.00 21.54
CA THR A 299 7.59 -3.07 22.83
C THR A 299 8.51 -2.72 24.00
N ALA A 300 9.75 -3.21 24.00
CA ALA A 300 10.74 -2.86 25.02
C ALA A 300 11.12 -1.37 25.00
N SER A 301 11.34 -0.80 23.81
CA SER A 301 11.69 0.62 23.64
C SER A 301 10.57 1.54 24.10
N VAL A 302 9.33 1.29 23.66
CA VAL A 302 8.16 2.08 24.08
C VAL A 302 7.95 1.98 25.59
N ALA A 303 8.00 0.78 26.17
CA ALA A 303 7.84 0.60 27.61
C ALA A 303 8.94 1.32 28.41
N GLY A 304 10.19 1.24 27.96
CA GLY A 304 11.31 1.95 28.59
C GLY A 304 11.15 3.47 28.55
N GLN A 305 10.80 4.03 27.38
CA GLN A 305 10.56 5.46 27.22
C GLN A 305 9.39 5.95 28.09
N LEU A 306 8.28 5.21 28.13
CA LEU A 306 7.14 5.55 28.99
C LEU A 306 7.48 5.51 30.48
N ARG A 307 8.28 4.54 30.93
CA ARG A 307 8.77 4.48 32.32
C ARG A 307 9.67 5.68 32.66
N ASN A 308 10.56 6.07 31.76
CA ASN A 308 11.40 7.25 31.93
C ASN A 308 10.58 8.53 31.98
N LEU A 309 9.60 8.68 31.08
CA LEU A 309 8.67 9.81 31.08
C LEU A 309 7.84 9.85 32.36
N ARG A 310 7.35 8.70 32.86
CA ARG A 310 6.64 8.62 34.15
C ARG A 310 7.48 9.22 35.28
N ILE A 311 8.76 8.85 35.40
CA ILE A 311 9.66 9.41 36.43
C ILE A 311 9.79 10.92 36.29
N LEU A 312 9.95 11.42 35.06
CA LEU A 312 10.02 12.87 34.78
C LEU A 312 8.73 13.60 35.17
N LEU A 313 7.56 13.03 34.87
CA LEU A 313 6.25 13.60 35.19
C LEU A 313 5.96 13.61 36.70
N LEU A 314 6.50 12.65 37.45
CA LEU A 314 6.35 12.59 38.91
C LEU A 314 7.20 13.64 39.65
N ASN A 315 8.31 14.06 39.05
CA ASN A 315 9.18 15.09 39.62
C ASN A 315 8.70 16.53 39.34
N GLN A 316 7.62 16.72 38.58
CA GLN A 316 7.08 18.04 38.32
C GLN A 316 6.32 18.57 39.54
N PRO A 317 6.62 19.80 40.02
CA PRO A 317 5.91 20.40 41.13
C PRO A 317 4.49 20.82 40.69
N GLU A 318 3.47 20.05 41.08
CA GLU A 318 2.06 20.39 40.86
C GLU A 318 1.22 20.18 42.12
N ASN A 319 0.13 20.96 42.22
CA ASN A 319 -0.81 20.94 43.35
C ASN A 319 -1.83 19.78 43.29
N SER A 320 -1.82 18.97 42.23
CA SER A 320 -2.80 17.89 42.04
C SER A 320 -2.21 16.52 42.38
N PRO A 321 -2.97 15.66 43.08
CA PRO A 321 -2.51 14.31 43.42
C PRO A 321 -2.18 13.52 42.15
N VAL A 322 -1.17 12.66 42.26
CA VAL A 322 -0.79 11.74 41.19
C VAL A 322 -1.91 10.71 41.04
N SER A 323 -2.51 10.63 39.86
CA SER A 323 -3.54 9.64 39.57
C SER A 323 -2.92 8.24 39.41
N ALA A 324 -3.63 7.21 39.89
CA ALA A 324 -3.20 5.82 39.72
C ALA A 324 -3.04 5.45 38.23
N GLY A 325 -3.90 5.98 37.36
CA GLY A 325 -3.82 5.78 35.91
C GLY A 325 -2.49 6.27 35.31
N LEU A 326 -1.96 7.42 35.75
CA LEU A 326 -0.66 7.90 35.29
C LEU A 326 0.47 6.94 35.67
N LEU A 327 0.39 6.37 36.88
CA LEU A 327 1.40 5.45 37.39
C LEU A 327 1.38 4.12 36.64
N LEU A 328 0.19 3.56 36.38
CA LEU A 328 0.02 2.23 35.79
C LEU A 328 0.06 2.21 34.25
N PHE A 329 -0.02 3.38 33.59
CA PHE A 329 -0.08 3.46 32.14
C PHE A 329 1.05 2.70 31.41
N PRO A 330 2.35 2.79 31.81
CA PRO A 330 3.41 2.04 31.15
C PRO A 330 3.21 0.51 31.21
N GLU A 331 2.58 0.00 32.26
CA GLU A 331 2.24 -1.41 32.43
C GLU A 331 1.00 -1.78 31.59
N HIS A 332 -0.04 -0.95 31.58
CA HIS A 332 -1.21 -1.16 30.72
C HIS A 332 -0.87 -1.15 29.23
N MET A 333 0.13 -0.35 28.83
CA MET A 333 0.64 -0.36 27.47
C MET A 333 1.19 -1.73 27.03
N GLN A 334 1.72 -2.52 27.98
CA GLN A 334 2.24 -3.86 27.68
C GLN A 334 1.14 -4.87 27.37
N LEU A 335 -0.11 -4.59 27.77
CA LEU A 335 -1.27 -5.44 27.44
C LEU A 335 -1.53 -5.50 25.93
N LEU A 336 -1.04 -4.54 25.15
CA LEU A 336 -1.16 -4.55 23.70
C LEU A 336 -0.25 -5.57 23.01
N LYS A 337 0.84 -6.00 23.68
CA LYS A 337 1.88 -6.84 23.08
C LYS A 337 1.33 -8.14 22.49
N PRO A 338 0.57 -8.98 23.21
CA PRO A 338 0.11 -10.27 22.67
C PRO A 338 -0.80 -10.11 21.45
N GLY A 339 -1.72 -9.14 21.48
CA GLY A 339 -2.61 -8.87 20.35
C GLY A 339 -1.86 -8.32 19.15
N LEU A 340 -0.86 -7.46 19.38
CA LEU A 340 -0.03 -6.89 18.33
C LEU A 340 0.83 -7.99 17.68
N GLU A 341 1.39 -8.91 18.46
CA GLU A 341 2.11 -10.09 17.97
C GLU A 341 1.23 -10.98 17.09
N ALA A 342 0.01 -11.27 17.54
CA ALA A 342 -0.97 -12.05 16.79
C ALA A 342 -1.28 -11.41 15.43
N PHE A 343 -1.63 -10.12 15.42
CA PHE A 343 -1.97 -9.40 14.20
C PHE A 343 -0.77 -9.32 13.23
N VAL A 344 0.40 -8.95 13.74
CA VAL A 344 1.61 -8.81 12.94
C VAL A 344 2.08 -10.16 12.38
N ARG A 345 1.94 -11.26 13.13
CA ARG A 345 2.18 -12.62 12.66
C ARG A 345 1.30 -12.92 11.44
N GLY A 346 0.00 -12.66 11.51
CA GLY A 346 -0.91 -12.87 10.37
C GLY A 346 -0.58 -11.99 9.16
N ALA A 347 -0.24 -10.72 9.38
CA ALA A 347 -0.07 -9.72 8.32
C ALA A 347 1.29 -9.77 7.60
N PHE A 348 2.38 -10.06 8.31
CA PHE A 348 3.74 -9.84 7.80
C PHE A 348 4.61 -11.11 7.78
N GLN A 349 4.05 -12.28 8.09
CA GLN A 349 4.81 -13.53 8.00
C GLN A 349 5.39 -13.75 6.59
N GLN A 350 6.61 -14.27 6.56
CA GLN A 350 7.30 -14.60 5.33
C GLN A 350 6.58 -15.73 4.60
N ASN A 351 6.38 -15.56 3.30
CA ASN A 351 5.84 -16.58 2.42
C ASN A 351 6.86 -16.80 1.29
N ARG A 352 7.30 -18.05 1.08
CA ARG A 352 8.29 -18.38 0.04
C ARG A 352 7.76 -18.18 -1.40
N TYR A 353 6.44 -18.16 -1.57
CA TYR A 353 5.79 -18.07 -2.88
C TYR A 353 5.30 -16.66 -3.23
N GLN A 354 5.37 -15.71 -2.29
CA GLN A 354 4.85 -14.36 -2.46
C GLN A 354 5.90 -13.34 -1.98
N ASP A 355 5.81 -12.11 -2.48
CA ASP A 355 6.66 -11.04 -1.98
C ASP A 355 6.30 -10.72 -0.52
N THR A 356 7.27 -10.66 0.39
CA THR A 356 7.05 -10.22 1.77
C THR A 356 6.86 -8.70 1.82
N PRO A 357 5.75 -8.19 2.40
CA PRO A 357 5.55 -6.78 2.66
C PRO A 357 6.60 -6.23 3.60
N LEU A 358 7.02 -5.00 3.36
CA LEU A 358 8.03 -4.32 4.16
C LEU A 358 7.35 -3.60 5.32
N LEU A 359 7.34 -4.19 6.51
CA LEU A 359 6.92 -3.48 7.72
C LEU A 359 7.96 -2.41 8.05
N ARG A 360 7.64 -1.15 7.73
CA ARG A 360 8.53 0.00 7.87
C ARG A 360 8.55 0.57 9.28
N GLY A 361 7.47 0.43 10.04
CA GLY A 361 7.43 0.92 11.41
C GLY A 361 6.08 0.69 12.06
N ILE A 362 6.08 0.77 13.38
CA ILE A 362 4.88 0.72 14.22
C ILE A 362 4.78 2.04 14.98
N TYR A 363 3.60 2.64 14.93
CA TYR A 363 3.29 3.92 15.54
C TYR A 363 2.00 3.82 16.35
N LEU A 364 1.86 4.70 17.32
CA LEU A 364 0.78 4.71 18.29
C LEU A 364 0.19 6.11 18.31
N GLY A 365 -1.14 6.22 18.36
CA GLY A 365 -1.79 7.52 18.46
C GLY A 365 -3.28 7.43 18.76
N SER A 366 -3.90 8.58 18.98
CA SER A 366 -5.36 8.71 19.09
C SER A 366 -5.84 10.01 18.49
N GLY A 367 -7.00 9.98 17.83
CA GLY A 367 -7.56 11.17 17.19
C GLY A 367 -8.72 11.84 17.92
N ARG A 368 -9.35 11.15 18.88
CA ARG A 368 -10.41 11.71 19.74
C ARG A 368 -10.24 11.08 21.11
N GLN A 369 -10.19 11.89 22.16
CA GLN A 369 -10.36 11.37 23.51
C GLN A 369 -11.86 11.20 23.76
N GLN A 370 -12.33 9.96 23.96
CA GLN A 370 -13.63 9.77 24.62
C GLN A 370 -13.45 10.09 26.11
N LEU A 371 -14.39 10.83 26.70
CA LEU A 371 -14.45 11.00 28.15
C LEU A 371 -14.76 9.65 28.78
N THR A 372 -13.73 8.86 29.08
CA THR A 372 -13.89 7.70 29.95
C THR A 372 -14.05 8.25 31.36
N VAL A 373 -15.26 8.18 31.92
CA VAL A 373 -15.51 8.47 33.33
C VAL A 373 -14.67 7.48 34.14
N CYS A 374 -13.59 7.94 34.75
CA CYS A 374 -12.75 7.09 35.58
C CYS A 374 -13.53 6.72 36.85
N THR A 375 -13.67 5.43 37.11
CA THR A 375 -14.08 4.90 38.39
C THR A 375 -12.85 4.64 39.23
N ASP A 376 -12.85 5.06 40.49
CA ASP A 376 -11.79 4.72 41.45
C ASP A 376 -11.73 3.20 41.72
N HIS A 377 -10.74 2.77 42.50
CA HIS A 377 -10.56 1.37 42.91
C HIS A 377 -11.77 0.80 43.69
N ASN A 378 -12.69 1.66 44.16
CA ASN A 378 -13.90 1.32 44.89
C ASN A 378 -15.17 1.44 44.03
N GLY A 379 -15.05 1.61 42.70
CA GLY A 379 -16.18 1.72 41.78
C GLY A 379 -16.95 3.04 41.85
N HIS A 380 -16.43 4.06 42.53
CA HIS A 380 -17.05 5.40 42.57
C HIS A 380 -16.49 6.25 41.43
N PRO A 381 -17.34 7.03 40.72
CA PRO A 381 -16.86 7.97 39.73
C PRO A 381 -15.93 9.00 40.41
N GLU A 382 -14.69 9.09 39.94
CA GLU A 382 -13.69 10.03 40.44
C GLU A 382 -14.13 11.45 40.06
N LYS A 383 -14.95 12.08 40.92
CA LYS A 383 -15.41 13.47 40.78
C LYS A 383 -14.28 14.43 41.17
N ALA A 384 -13.13 14.33 40.53
CA ALA A 384 -12.04 15.28 40.67
C ALA A 384 -11.95 16.13 39.39
N GLY A 385 -12.71 17.23 39.32
CA GLY A 385 -12.44 18.40 38.45
C GLY A 385 -12.36 18.21 36.92
N LEU A 386 -12.52 17.01 36.38
CA LEU A 386 -12.31 16.71 34.95
C LEU A 386 -13.49 17.13 34.05
N ASN A 387 -14.67 17.35 34.62
CA ASN A 387 -15.89 17.66 33.86
C ASN A 387 -15.92 19.07 33.26
N GLU A 388 -15.07 20.00 33.71
CA GLU A 388 -15.10 21.40 33.24
C GLU A 388 -13.93 21.77 32.31
N VAL A 389 -12.82 21.01 32.32
CA VAL A 389 -11.57 21.40 31.63
C VAL A 389 -11.24 20.54 30.39
N LEU A 390 -11.85 19.37 30.22
CA LEU A 390 -11.73 18.56 28.99
C LEU A 390 -12.92 18.77 28.06
N GLY A 391 -13.17 20.02 27.67
CA GLY A 391 -13.96 20.28 26.47
C GLY A 391 -13.29 19.54 25.31
N GLY A 392 -13.98 18.55 24.73
CA GLY A 392 -13.43 17.56 23.79
C GLY A 392 -12.51 18.18 22.75
N THR A 393 -11.22 18.22 23.06
CA THR A 393 -10.24 18.77 22.13
C THR A 393 -10.13 17.79 21.00
N SER A 394 -10.50 18.19 19.79
CA SER A 394 -10.34 17.40 18.55
C SER A 394 -8.88 17.19 18.15
N ARG A 395 -7.94 17.34 19.10
CA ARG A 395 -6.50 17.37 18.88
C ARG A 395 -5.93 15.96 19.00
N GLY A 396 -5.30 15.49 17.92
CA GLY A 396 -4.72 14.16 17.87
C GLY A 396 -3.48 14.05 18.75
N LEU A 397 -3.35 12.91 19.43
CA LEU A 397 -2.20 12.51 20.22
C LEU A 397 -1.23 11.72 19.33
N PHE A 398 -0.01 12.23 19.18
CA PHE A 398 1.12 11.62 18.48
C PHE A 398 0.93 11.37 16.97
N LEU A 399 -0.05 12.04 16.35
CA LEU A 399 -0.39 11.82 14.94
C LEU A 399 0.25 12.83 13.99
N HIS A 400 0.53 14.06 14.44
CA HIS A 400 0.98 15.14 13.57
C HIS A 400 2.28 14.78 12.84
N ASP A 401 3.36 14.53 13.58
CA ASP A 401 4.67 14.24 12.98
C ASP A 401 4.71 12.92 12.21
N PHE A 402 3.83 11.96 12.54
CA PHE A 402 3.71 10.72 11.77
C PHE A 402 3.31 11.02 10.33
N PHE A 403 2.23 11.76 10.13
CA PHE A 403 1.76 12.07 8.78
C PHE A 403 2.53 13.20 8.10
N ALA A 404 2.97 14.22 8.84
CA ALA A 404 3.68 15.38 8.28
C ALA A 404 5.17 15.07 8.02
N LYS A 405 5.87 14.44 8.96
CA LYS A 405 7.33 14.30 8.85
C LYS A 405 7.76 12.91 8.39
N ILE A 406 7.19 11.87 8.99
CA ILE A 406 7.67 10.49 8.76
C ILE A 406 7.26 9.99 7.39
N LEU A 407 5.95 10.04 7.06
CA LEU A 407 5.49 9.51 5.77
C LEU A 407 6.24 10.18 4.60
N PRO A 408 6.26 11.53 4.45
CA PRO A 408 6.82 12.17 3.27
C PRO A 408 8.34 11.99 3.13
N ARG A 409 9.06 11.82 4.26
CA ARG A 409 10.50 11.52 4.26
C ARG A 409 10.83 10.20 3.58
N ASP A 410 9.92 9.24 3.66
CA ASP A 410 10.09 7.89 3.13
C ASP A 410 9.66 7.75 1.65
N ARG A 411 9.46 8.87 0.94
CA ARG A 411 9.06 8.91 -0.49
C ARG A 411 9.94 8.04 -1.40
N THR A 412 11.25 7.93 -1.12
CA THR A 412 12.22 7.23 -1.99
C THR A 412 12.24 5.71 -1.80
N LEU A 413 11.46 5.16 -0.86
CA LEU A 413 11.48 3.73 -0.53
C LEU A 413 10.67 2.85 -1.50
N LEU A 414 10.25 3.41 -2.64
CA LEU A 414 9.55 2.68 -3.69
C LEU A 414 10.52 1.80 -4.49
N ALA A 415 10.20 0.51 -4.58
CA ALA A 415 11.00 -0.44 -5.35
C ALA A 415 10.12 -1.22 -6.35
N PRO A 416 10.51 -1.35 -7.62
CA PRO A 416 9.80 -2.19 -8.58
C PRO A 416 9.87 -3.67 -8.14
N THR A 417 8.78 -4.42 -8.33
CA THR A 417 8.78 -5.87 -8.03
C THR A 417 9.72 -6.63 -8.99
N ARG A 418 10.30 -7.77 -8.56
CA ARG A 418 11.13 -8.62 -9.44
C ARG A 418 10.39 -9.01 -10.72
N ARG A 419 9.09 -9.29 -10.61
CA ARG A 419 8.22 -9.60 -11.75
C ARG A 419 8.09 -8.43 -12.70
N SER A 420 8.08 -7.18 -12.25
CA SER A 420 8.06 -6.01 -13.14
C SER A 420 9.40 -5.76 -13.86
N LEU A 421 10.52 -6.08 -13.20
CA LEU A 421 11.88 -5.83 -13.71
C LEU A 421 12.35 -6.84 -14.77
N GLN A 422 11.82 -8.07 -14.80
CA GLN A 422 12.26 -9.10 -15.75
C GLN A 422 11.87 -8.79 -17.21
N TRP A 423 10.91 -7.88 -17.46
CA TRP A 423 10.31 -7.70 -18.77
C TRP A 423 10.92 -6.55 -19.62
N PRO A 424 11.39 -5.43 -19.06
CA PRO A 424 12.04 -4.37 -19.83
C PRO A 424 13.37 -4.80 -20.46
N SER A 425 14.23 -5.52 -19.74
CA SER A 425 15.57 -5.89 -20.22
C SER A 425 15.53 -6.90 -21.39
N LEU A 426 14.57 -7.83 -21.36
CA LEU A 426 14.38 -8.81 -22.43
C LEU A 426 13.70 -8.24 -23.68
N THR A 427 13.00 -7.10 -23.61
CA THR A 427 12.24 -6.54 -24.74
C THR A 427 12.96 -5.41 -25.46
N GLY A 428 13.78 -4.62 -24.75
CA GLY A 428 14.62 -3.58 -25.37
C GLY A 428 15.64 -4.17 -26.35
N ASN A 429 16.32 -5.24 -25.96
CA ASN A 429 17.37 -5.84 -26.78
C ASN A 429 16.80 -6.56 -28.03
N LEU A 430 15.64 -7.21 -27.92
CA LEU A 430 15.02 -7.93 -29.06
C LEU A 430 14.51 -6.99 -30.16
N GLY A 431 14.00 -5.81 -29.80
CA GLY A 431 13.57 -4.82 -30.78
C GLY A 431 14.74 -4.23 -31.55
N LEU A 432 15.84 -3.92 -30.83
CA LEU A 432 17.04 -3.33 -31.40
C LEU A 432 17.81 -4.34 -32.28
N THR A 433 17.90 -5.60 -31.88
CA THR A 433 18.49 -6.65 -32.72
C THR A 433 17.68 -6.91 -33.98
N SER A 434 16.35 -6.92 -33.91
CA SER A 434 15.49 -7.07 -35.09
C SER A 434 15.68 -5.93 -36.09
N TRP A 435 15.75 -4.69 -35.60
CA TRP A 435 15.94 -3.50 -36.46
C TRP A 435 17.32 -3.48 -37.12
N VAL A 436 18.38 -3.85 -36.39
CA VAL A 436 19.74 -3.95 -36.94
C VAL A 436 19.83 -5.06 -37.99
N ILE A 437 19.23 -6.23 -37.73
CA ILE A 437 19.19 -7.36 -38.68
C ILE A 437 18.46 -6.97 -39.97
N LEU A 438 17.31 -6.28 -39.87
CA LEU A 438 16.54 -5.81 -41.01
C LEU A 438 17.30 -4.74 -41.81
N GLY A 439 17.96 -3.80 -41.13
CA GLY A 439 18.77 -2.75 -41.78
C GLY A 439 19.96 -3.32 -42.55
N VAL A 440 20.71 -4.26 -41.96
CA VAL A 440 21.84 -4.94 -42.63
C VAL A 440 21.35 -5.78 -43.82
N ALA A 441 20.19 -6.44 -43.70
CA ALA A 441 19.62 -7.22 -44.79
C ALA A 441 19.19 -6.35 -45.98
N LEU A 442 18.71 -5.12 -45.73
CA LEU A 442 18.21 -4.22 -46.77
C LEU A 442 19.34 -3.46 -47.50
N CYS A 443 20.49 -3.24 -46.85
CA CYS A 443 21.63 -2.54 -47.45
C CYS A 443 22.52 -3.44 -48.32
N GLY A 444 22.40 -4.77 -48.20
CA GLY A 444 23.22 -5.71 -48.98
C GLY A 444 22.48 -6.46 -50.10
N LEU A 445 21.21 -6.14 -50.29
CA LEU A 445 20.37 -6.53 -51.44
C LEU A 445 20.41 -5.40 -52.47
#